data_AF-A0A061NQW6-F1
#
_entry.id   AF-A0A061NQW6-F1
#
_cell.length_a   1.000
_cell.length_b   1.000
_cell.length_c   1.000
_cell.angle_alpha   90.00
_cell.angle_beta   90.00
_cell.angle_gamma   90.00
#
_symmetry.space_group_name_H-M   'P 1'
#
loop_
_entity.id
_entity.type
_entity.pdbx_description
1 polymer ?
#
loop_
_entity_poly.entity_id
_entity_poly.type
_entity_poly.pdbx_seq_one_letter_code
_entity_poly.pdbx_strand_id
1 'polypeptide(L)'
;MEEMHTKLANDQLVTYEKQFKALADIKRLQVLNLLSVQGEMCVCDLQEELEMPQSKLSYHLKVMTDANLLHKETRGTWSYYRINSDM
;
A
#
# COMPACT_ATOMS: atom_id res chain seq x y z
N MET A 1 6.25 0.85 38.20
CA MET A 1 5.75 1.55 37.01
C MET A 1 5.37 0.43 36.05
N GLU A 2 4.09 0.14 35.99
CA GLU A 2 3.56 -1.13 35.50
C GLU A 2 3.68 -1.19 33.98
N GLU A 3 4.47 -2.15 33.47
CA GLU A 3 4.60 -2.41 32.05
C GLU A 3 3.26 -2.92 31.51
N MET A 4 2.58 -2.06 30.73
CA MET A 4 1.36 -2.42 30.04
C MET A 4 1.70 -3.32 28.84
N HIS A 5 1.98 -4.60 29.10
CA HIS A 5 2.04 -5.64 28.06
C HIS A 5 0.63 -5.96 27.59
N THR A 6 0.05 -5.09 26.76
CA THR A 6 -1.24 -5.38 26.13
C THR A 6 -1.02 -6.39 25.02
N LYS A 7 -1.49 -7.62 25.22
CA LYS A 7 -1.51 -8.65 24.18
C LYS A 7 -2.39 -8.16 23.02
N LEU A 8 -1.82 -8.13 21.80
CA LEU A 8 -2.58 -7.84 20.58
C LEU A 8 -3.72 -8.84 20.42
N ALA A 9 -4.89 -8.37 19.98
CA ALA A 9 -5.99 -9.24 19.62
C ALA A 9 -5.64 -10.04 18.35
N ASN A 10 -6.17 -11.27 18.22
CA ASN A 10 -5.91 -12.10 17.04
C ASN A 10 -6.28 -11.40 15.73
N ASP A 11 -7.36 -10.61 15.72
CA ASP A 11 -7.79 -9.86 14.53
C ASP A 11 -6.75 -8.81 14.08
N GLN A 12 -6.05 -8.19 15.04
CA GLN A 12 -4.95 -7.28 14.75
C GLN A 12 -3.76 -8.04 14.15
N LEU A 13 -3.43 -9.22 14.69
CA LEU A 13 -2.36 -10.06 14.16
C LEU A 13 -2.64 -10.56 12.74
N VAL A 14 -3.90 -10.91 12.43
CA VAL A 14 -4.32 -11.27 11.07
C VAL A 14 -4.20 -10.08 10.11
N THR A 15 -4.53 -8.87 10.58
CA THR A 15 -4.33 -7.63 9.81
C THR A 15 -2.85 -7.41 9.50
N TYR A 16 -1.98 -7.52 10.50
CA TYR A 16 -0.53 -7.38 10.33
C TYR A 16 0.06 -8.46 9.43
N GLU A 17 -0.38 -9.71 9.57
CA GLU A 17 0.04 -10.79 8.67
C GLU A 17 -0.27 -10.45 7.20
N LYS A 18 -1.48 -9.93 6.93
CA LYS A 18 -1.87 -9.50 5.58
C LYS A 18 -1.00 -8.35 5.06
N GLN A 19 -0.73 -7.36 5.89
CA GLN A 19 0.14 -6.22 5.56
C GLN A 19 1.57 -6.67 5.28
N PHE A 20 2.16 -7.50 6.14
CA PHE A 20 3.53 -7.98 5.96
C PHE A 20 3.66 -8.86 4.71
N LYS A 21 2.68 -9.74 4.44
CA LYS A 21 2.64 -10.49 3.16
C LYS A 21 2.52 -9.56 1.95
N ALA A 22 1.83 -8.43 2.10
CA ALA A 22 1.75 -7.41 1.06
C ALA A 22 3.07 -6.62 0.88
N LEU A 23 3.85 -6.42 1.94
CA LEU A 23 5.14 -5.74 1.89
C LEU A 23 6.31 -6.65 1.46
N ALA A 24 6.17 -7.97 1.58
CA ALA A 24 7.19 -8.95 1.20
C ALA A 24 7.35 -9.13 -0.33
N ASP A 25 7.46 -8.04 -1.08
CA ASP A 25 7.71 -8.03 -2.54
C ASP A 25 8.38 -6.72 -2.95
N ILE A 26 9.43 -6.84 -3.75
CA ILE A 26 10.28 -5.70 -4.13
C ILE A 26 9.50 -4.64 -4.91
N LYS A 27 8.57 -5.04 -5.79
CA LYS A 27 7.79 -4.08 -6.59
C LYS A 27 6.83 -3.27 -5.73
N ARG A 28 6.18 -3.89 -4.75
CA ARG A 28 5.33 -3.19 -3.78
C ARG A 28 6.12 -2.25 -2.86
N LEU A 29 7.34 -2.62 -2.48
CA LEU A 29 8.24 -1.73 -1.75
C LEU A 29 8.67 -0.52 -2.60
N GLN A 30 8.92 -0.70 -3.89
CA GLN A 30 9.21 0.41 -4.81
C GLN A 30 8.02 1.38 -4.92
N VAL A 31 6.79 0.87 -5.05
CA VAL A 31 5.57 1.69 -5.03
C VAL A 31 5.49 2.49 -3.73
N LEU A 32 5.68 1.83 -2.58
CA LEU A 32 5.62 2.48 -1.27
C LEU A 32 6.67 3.60 -1.15
N ASN A 33 7.89 3.37 -1.64
CA ASN A 33 8.96 4.37 -1.64
C ASN A 33 8.66 5.57 -2.54
N LEU A 34 8.09 5.35 -3.72
CA LEU A 34 7.67 6.47 -4.59
C LEU A 34 6.58 7.30 -3.92
N LEU A 35 5.57 6.64 -3.37
CA LEU A 35 4.46 7.32 -2.70
C LEU A 35 4.89 8.02 -1.40
N SER A 36 5.92 7.53 -0.69
CA SER A 36 6.43 8.20 0.51
C SER A 36 7.14 9.52 0.19
N VAL A 37 7.75 9.62 -0.99
CA VAL A 37 8.45 10.83 -1.45
C VAL A 37 7.49 11.81 -2.12
N GLN A 38 6.60 11.31 -3.00
CA GLN A 38 5.69 12.15 -3.80
C GLN A 38 4.36 12.46 -3.09
N GLY A 39 4.01 11.70 -2.04
CA GLY A 39 2.76 11.80 -1.30
C GLY A 39 1.58 11.09 -1.98
N GLU A 40 1.28 11.46 -3.22
CA GLU A 40 0.21 10.88 -4.03
C GLU A 40 0.62 10.84 -5.51
N MET A 41 0.28 9.74 -6.20
CA MET A 41 0.58 9.58 -7.62
C MET A 41 -0.58 8.92 -8.37
N CYS A 42 -0.75 9.27 -9.65
CA CYS A 42 -1.72 8.56 -10.49
C CYS A 42 -1.16 7.22 -10.98
N VAL A 43 -2.04 6.33 -11.44
CA VAL A 43 -1.63 5.03 -11.99
C VAL A 43 -0.67 5.15 -13.19
N CYS A 44 -0.81 6.20 -14.01
CA CYS A 44 0.07 6.40 -15.16
C CYS A 44 1.47 6.84 -14.76
N ASP A 45 1.59 7.77 -13.81
CA ASP A 45 2.90 8.21 -13.30
C ASP A 45 3.63 7.02 -12.68
N LEU A 46 2.93 6.21 -11.88
CA LEU A 46 3.50 4.99 -11.30
C LEU A 46 3.91 3.97 -12.36
N GLN A 47 3.18 3.89 -13.48
CA GLN A 47 3.51 2.98 -14.57
C GLN A 47 4.79 3.40 -15.29
N GLU A 48 4.95 4.70 -15.52
CA GLU A 48 6.13 5.30 -16.13
C GLU A 48 7.37 5.13 -15.25
N GLU A 49 7.28 5.52 -13.97
CA GLU A 49 8.40 5.44 -13.01
C GLU A 49 8.87 4.00 -12.71
N LEU A 50 7.96 3.02 -12.75
CA LEU A 50 8.28 1.61 -12.44
C LEU A 50 8.58 0.77 -13.68
N GLU A 51 8.48 1.36 -14.87
CA GLU A 51 8.68 0.71 -16.17
C GLU A 51 7.94 -0.64 -16.27
N MET A 52 6.69 -0.70 -15.81
CA MET A 52 5.94 -1.95 -15.74
C MET A 52 4.62 -1.91 -16.51
N PRO A 53 4.13 -3.05 -17.04
CA PRO A 53 2.81 -3.09 -17.67
C PRO A 53 1.69 -2.74 -16.69
N GLN A 54 0.68 -2.00 -17.17
CA GLN A 54 -0.48 -1.57 -16.39
C GLN A 54 -1.18 -2.72 -15.64
N SER A 55 -1.31 -3.89 -16.27
CA SER A 55 -1.96 -5.07 -15.68
C SER A 55 -1.22 -5.57 -14.44
N LYS A 56 0.12 -5.56 -14.48
CA LYS A 56 0.96 -5.98 -13.36
C LYS A 56 0.95 -4.92 -12.26
N LEU A 57 1.02 -3.63 -12.61
CA LEU A 57 0.91 -2.54 -11.65
C LEU A 57 -0.44 -2.58 -10.90
N SER A 58 -1.53 -2.72 -11.65
CA SER A 58 -2.89 -2.78 -11.09
C SER A 58 -3.06 -3.93 -10.12
N TYR A 59 -2.42 -5.08 -10.39
CA TYR A 59 -2.39 -6.20 -9.46
C TYR A 59 -1.69 -5.82 -8.13
N HIS A 60 -0.48 -5.24 -8.20
CA HIS A 60 0.24 -4.83 -6.99
C HIS A 60 -0.54 -3.78 -6.18
N LEU A 61 -1.09 -2.76 -6.85
CA LEU A 61 -1.89 -1.71 -6.22
C LEU A 61 -3.15 -2.27 -5.55
N LYS A 62 -3.82 -3.23 -6.20
CA LYS A 62 -4.96 -3.92 -5.59
C LYS A 62 -4.55 -4.67 -4.33
N VAL A 63 -3.48 -5.46 -4.37
CA VAL A 63 -3.03 -6.21 -3.19
C VAL A 63 -2.67 -5.29 -2.02
N MET A 64 -2.01 -4.16 -2.31
CA MET A 64 -1.66 -3.17 -1.28
C MET A 64 -2.89 -2.44 -0.73
N THR A 65 -3.86 -2.10 -1.58
CA THR A 65 -5.14 -1.49 -1.15
C THR A 65 -5.96 -2.47 -0.31
N ASP A 66 -6.06 -3.73 -0.73
CA ASP A 66 -6.76 -4.79 0.01
C ASP A 66 -6.10 -5.05 1.37
N ALA A 67 -4.78 -4.85 1.49
CA ALA A 67 -4.04 -4.92 2.74
C ALA A 67 -4.10 -3.64 3.60
N ASN A 68 -4.92 -2.65 3.21
CA ASN A 68 -5.09 -1.37 3.88
C ASN A 68 -3.81 -0.51 3.93
N LEU A 69 -2.82 -0.78 3.07
CA LEU A 69 -1.56 -0.03 3.00
C LEU A 69 -1.68 1.24 2.17
N LEU A 70 -2.57 1.24 1.17
CA LEU A 70 -2.80 2.37 0.27
C LEU A 70 -4.25 2.82 0.30
N HIS A 71 -4.45 4.12 0.21
CA HIS A 71 -5.74 4.71 -0.11
C HIS A 71 -5.83 4.96 -1.62
N LYS A 72 -6.97 4.61 -2.22
CA LYS A 72 -7.27 4.87 -3.62
C LYS A 72 -8.35 5.94 -3.73
N GLU A 73 -8.10 6.96 -4.54
CA GLU A 73 -9.09 7.97 -4.90
C GLU A 73 -9.27 8.02 -6.41
N THR A 74 -10.51 8.01 -6.89
CA THR A 74 -10.80 8.15 -8.33
C THR A 74 -11.20 9.59 -8.62
N ARG A 75 -10.41 10.27 -9.47
CA ARG A 75 -10.67 11.64 -9.91
C ARG A 75 -10.89 11.64 -11.43
N GLY A 76 -12.16 11.69 -11.83
CA GLY A 76 -12.57 11.52 -13.22
C GLY A 76 -12.22 10.12 -13.73
N THR A 77 -11.42 10.03 -14.78
CA THR A 77 -10.96 8.76 -15.37
C THR A 77 -9.74 8.17 -14.68
N TRP A 78 -9.06 8.94 -13.82
CA TRP A 78 -7.78 8.58 -13.24
C TRP A 78 -7.92 8.09 -11.81
N SER A 79 -7.12 7.08 -11.45
CA SER A 79 -6.99 6.60 -10.07
C SER A 79 -5.68 7.09 -9.47
N TYR A 80 -5.78 7.72 -8.31
CA TYR A 80 -4.67 8.21 -7.52
C TYR A 80 -4.49 7.33 -6.28
N TYR A 81 -3.23 7.12 -5.91
CA TYR A 81 -2.84 6.29 -4.79
C TYR A 81 -1.94 7.08 -3.85
N ARG A 82 -2.17 6.93 -2.54
CA ARG A 82 -1.34 7.47 -1.47
C ARG A 82 -1.18 6.45 -0.36
N ILE A 83 -0.14 6.59 0.46
CA ILE A 83 0.01 5.76 1.66
C ILE A 83 -1.19 6.01 2.58
N ASN A 84 -1.75 4.93 3.12
CA ASN A 84 -2.79 5.02 4.12
C ASN A 84 -2.19 5.41 5.48
N SER A 85 -2.46 6.64 5.91
CA SER A 85 -2.02 7.19 7.19
C SER A 85 -2.83 6.71 8.39
N ASP A 86 -3.98 6.05 8.14
CA ASP A 86 -4.89 5.57 9.18
C ASP A 86 -4.69 4.06 9.46
N MET A 87 -3.59 3.49 8.97
CA MET A 87 -3.24 2.08 9.11
C MET A 87 -2.74 1.71 10.50
#